data_AF-A0A354HVL3-F1
#
_entry.id   AF-A0A354HVL3-F1
#
_cell.length_a   1.000
_cell.length_b   1.000
_cell.length_c   1.000
_cell.angle_alpha   90.00
_cell.angle_beta   90.00
_cell.angle_gamma   90.00
#
_symmetry.space_group_name_H-M   'P 1'
#
loop_
_entity.id
_entity.type
_entity.pdbx_description
1 polymer ?
#
loop_
_entity_poly.entity_id
_entity_poly.type
_entity_poly.pdbx_seq_one_letter_code
_entity_poly.pdbx_strand_id
1 'polypeptide(L)'
;MRLPRYLDIDLSAGTIKPYPISEAIFRKYVGGKILAARIMLAETRPGTEAFAPENIIVVNTGPLTATGVPSSGRFNITTKNVLTGGIGTSNCGGNFGIKLRRAGIDGLIIRGRARQPVYIEVTGGKAHIHQAGHLWGLDTEAVQTKLPGEYGKIVIGPAGENLVRYACALSQERVAGRCGAGAVMGSKNLKAIIAFGAAQVAAANPPALAKLTKRWTAALRANAMTGKALPKYGTVGFLAKGYKAGFVPVKNFSQPQFDQAHEFTGEGYARDFLTRNTGCVGCPIRCGRKQMEGEKEIKGPEYAA
;
A
#
# COMPACT_ATOMS: atom_id res chain seq x y z
N MET A 1 -5.55 -26.39 5.35
CA MET A 1 -5.19 -24.96 5.27
C MET A 1 -5.34 -24.51 3.82
N ARG A 2 -6.01 -23.39 3.51
CA ARG A 2 -6.02 -22.87 2.13
C ARG A 2 -4.66 -22.23 1.83
N LEU A 3 -3.97 -22.73 0.80
CA LEU A 3 -2.74 -22.12 0.31
C LEU A 3 -3.04 -20.85 -0.50
N PRO A 4 -2.15 -19.85 -0.46
CA PRO A 4 -2.36 -18.62 -1.20
C PRO A 4 -2.10 -18.86 -2.70
N ARG A 5 -2.86 -18.17 -3.55
CA ARG A 5 -2.70 -18.22 -5.01
C ARG A 5 -1.89 -17.02 -5.49
N TYR A 6 -0.74 -17.28 -6.11
CA TYR A 6 0.10 -16.26 -6.72
C TYR A 6 0.14 -16.43 -8.23
N LEU A 7 0.26 -15.30 -8.94
CA LEU A 7 0.53 -15.26 -10.37
C LEU A 7 1.93 -14.69 -10.61
N ASP A 8 2.72 -15.37 -11.42
CA ASP A 8 3.98 -14.90 -11.98
C ASP A 8 3.71 -14.29 -13.35
N ILE A 9 4.01 -13.00 -13.48
CA ILE A 9 3.71 -12.17 -14.65
C ILE A 9 5.04 -11.66 -15.21
N ASP A 10 5.42 -12.17 -16.38
CA ASP A 10 6.59 -11.70 -17.11
C ASP A 10 6.16 -10.66 -18.15
N LEU A 11 6.54 -9.40 -17.92
CA LEU A 11 6.20 -8.29 -18.81
C LEU A 11 7.03 -8.27 -20.11
N SER A 12 8.21 -8.88 -20.10
CA SER A 12 9.05 -8.99 -21.30
C SER A 12 8.48 -10.04 -22.26
N ALA A 13 8.05 -11.18 -21.72
CA ALA A 13 7.49 -12.29 -22.49
C ALA A 13 5.96 -12.20 -22.69
N GLY A 14 5.27 -11.36 -21.91
CA GLY A 14 3.80 -11.27 -21.92
C GLY A 14 3.11 -12.51 -21.33
N THR A 15 3.82 -13.32 -20.54
CA THR A 15 3.29 -14.59 -20.01
C THR A 15 2.78 -14.46 -18.59
N ILE A 16 1.73 -15.20 -18.26
CA ILE A 16 1.11 -15.24 -16.94
C ILE A 16 0.95 -16.70 -16.53
N LYS A 17 1.55 -17.10 -15.41
CA LYS A 17 1.48 -18.48 -14.91
C LYS A 17 1.24 -18.54 -13.40
N PRO A 18 0.66 -19.62 -12.87
CA PRO A 18 0.60 -19.84 -11.43
C PRO A 18 2.01 -19.91 -10.82
N TYR A 19 2.19 -19.31 -9.65
CA TYR A 19 3.40 -19.46 -8.84
C TYR A 19 3.07 -20.27 -7.57
N PRO A 20 3.60 -21.48 -7.40
CA PRO A 20 3.26 -22.34 -6.26
C PRO A 20 3.91 -21.83 -4.98
N ILE A 21 3.12 -21.81 -3.90
CA ILE A 21 3.61 -21.59 -2.53
C ILE A 21 3.36 -22.87 -1.74
N SER A 22 4.41 -23.54 -1.30
CA SER A 22 4.27 -24.76 -0.51
C SER A 22 3.70 -24.47 0.88
N GLU A 23 3.05 -25.47 1.48
CA GLU A 23 2.51 -25.34 2.83
C GLU A 23 3.59 -25.01 3.87
N ALA A 24 4.78 -25.61 3.76
CA ALA A 24 5.89 -25.34 4.66
C ALA A 24 6.34 -23.86 4.58
N ILE A 25 6.45 -23.31 3.38
CA ILE A 25 6.78 -21.88 3.17
C ILE A 25 5.65 -21.00 3.71
N PHE A 26 4.39 -21.34 3.43
CA PHE A 26 3.26 -20.53 3.88
C PHE A 26 3.11 -20.53 5.39
N ARG A 27 3.30 -21.68 6.07
CA ARG A 27 3.29 -21.78 7.53
C ARG A 27 4.40 -20.96 8.18
N LYS A 28 5.60 -20.95 7.58
CA LYS A 28 6.76 -20.23 8.12
C LYS A 28 6.66 -18.72 7.93
N TYR A 29 6.10 -18.25 6.81
CA TYR A 29 6.17 -16.83 6.43
C TYR A 29 4.81 -16.11 6.35
N VAL A 30 3.69 -16.84 6.43
CA VAL A 30 2.30 -16.39 6.60
C VAL A 30 1.70 -15.53 5.48
N GLY A 31 2.45 -14.63 4.86
CA GLY A 31 1.99 -13.70 3.84
C GLY A 31 2.63 -12.31 3.96
N GLY A 32 2.10 -11.34 3.23
CA GLY A 32 2.55 -9.96 3.25
C GLY A 32 4.06 -9.81 3.02
N LYS A 33 4.68 -8.81 3.68
CA LYS A 33 6.10 -8.47 3.49
C LYS A 33 7.07 -9.62 3.75
N ILE A 34 6.75 -10.54 4.67
CA ILE A 34 7.65 -11.62 5.06
C ILE A 34 7.71 -12.67 3.96
N LEU A 35 6.56 -13.13 3.47
CA LEU A 35 6.50 -14.06 2.34
C LEU A 35 7.07 -13.41 1.07
N ALA A 36 6.79 -12.13 0.85
CA ALA A 36 7.35 -11.40 -0.29
C ALA A 36 8.89 -11.34 -0.26
N ALA A 37 9.48 -11.04 0.92
CA ALA A 37 10.93 -11.07 1.10
C ALA A 37 11.51 -12.47 0.86
N ARG A 38 10.83 -13.54 1.34
CA ARG A 38 11.26 -14.93 1.09
C ARG A 38 11.24 -15.27 -0.40
N ILE A 39 10.22 -14.82 -1.14
CA ILE A 39 10.14 -15.00 -2.59
C ILE A 39 11.29 -14.26 -3.26
N MET A 40 11.53 -12.98 -2.92
CA MET A 40 12.67 -12.23 -3.47
C MET A 40 14.02 -12.91 -3.20
N LEU A 41 14.22 -13.48 -2.01
CA LEU A 41 15.45 -14.22 -1.70
C LEU A 41 15.63 -15.48 -2.55
N ALA A 42 14.56 -16.13 -3.02
CA ALA A 42 14.65 -17.25 -3.95
C ALA A 42 14.82 -16.79 -5.41
N GLU A 43 14.15 -15.71 -5.77
CA GLU A 43 13.84 -15.37 -7.17
C GLU A 43 14.67 -14.19 -7.69
N THR A 44 15.43 -13.51 -6.84
CA THR A 44 16.26 -12.36 -7.21
C THR A 44 17.69 -12.61 -6.81
N ARG A 45 18.61 -12.57 -7.80
CA ARG A 45 20.03 -12.80 -7.55
C ARG A 45 20.62 -11.69 -6.68
N PRO A 46 21.59 -12.02 -5.81
CA PRO A 46 22.44 -11.00 -5.18
C PRO A 46 23.06 -10.09 -6.25
N GLY A 47 23.20 -8.81 -5.95
CA GLY A 47 23.75 -7.82 -6.90
C GLY A 47 22.80 -7.38 -8.03
N THR A 48 21.56 -7.88 -8.12
CA THR A 48 20.59 -7.34 -9.09
C THR A 48 20.30 -5.86 -8.81
N GLU A 49 20.42 -5.01 -9.83
CA GLU A 49 20.15 -3.58 -9.73
C GLU A 49 18.64 -3.27 -9.63
N ALA A 50 18.28 -2.18 -8.96
CA ALA A 50 16.88 -1.87 -8.66
C ALA A 50 16.01 -1.64 -9.91
N PHE A 51 16.57 -1.10 -11.00
CA PHE A 51 15.84 -0.86 -12.26
C PHE A 51 16.08 -1.93 -13.32
N ALA A 52 16.80 -3.00 -12.97
CA ALA A 52 17.04 -4.11 -13.87
C ALA A 52 15.73 -4.86 -14.18
N PRO A 53 15.52 -5.34 -15.42
CA PRO A 53 14.39 -6.22 -15.75
C PRO A 53 14.29 -7.46 -14.84
N GLU A 54 15.42 -7.97 -14.35
CA GLU A 54 15.55 -9.12 -13.46
C GLU A 54 15.08 -8.83 -12.02
N ASN A 55 15.06 -7.57 -11.58
CA ASN A 55 14.49 -7.22 -10.29
C ASN A 55 12.98 -7.51 -10.34
N ILE A 56 12.45 -8.21 -9.35
CA ILE A 56 11.01 -8.50 -9.29
C ILE A 56 10.27 -7.50 -8.40
N ILE A 57 8.99 -7.30 -8.69
CA ILE A 57 8.05 -6.63 -7.79
C ILE A 57 7.08 -7.68 -7.28
N VAL A 58 6.99 -7.84 -5.96
CA VAL A 58 5.99 -8.69 -5.32
C VAL A 58 4.92 -7.81 -4.69
N VAL A 59 3.70 -7.86 -5.24
CA VAL A 59 2.53 -7.19 -4.67
C VAL A 59 1.66 -8.23 -4.02
N ASN A 60 1.50 -8.19 -2.69
CA ASN A 60 0.74 -9.24 -2.00
C ASN A 60 -0.04 -8.77 -0.78
N THR A 61 -0.91 -9.65 -0.32
CA THR A 61 -1.79 -9.45 0.84
C THR A 61 -1.43 -10.41 1.98
N GLY A 62 -2.13 -10.28 3.11
CA GLY A 62 -2.02 -11.21 4.22
C GLY A 62 -3.27 -12.09 4.38
N PRO A 63 -3.21 -13.16 5.19
CA PRO A 63 -4.34 -14.07 5.39
C PRO A 63 -5.60 -13.41 5.97
N LEU A 64 -5.45 -12.27 6.64
CA LEU A 64 -6.56 -11.52 7.24
C LEU A 64 -7.16 -10.48 6.29
N THR A 65 -6.52 -10.21 5.14
CA THR A 65 -7.04 -9.24 4.16
C THR A 65 -8.37 -9.74 3.60
N ALA A 66 -9.36 -8.83 3.56
CA ALA A 66 -10.74 -9.07 3.14
C ALA A 66 -11.57 -10.04 3.99
N THR A 67 -11.13 -10.36 5.22
CA THR A 67 -11.85 -11.27 6.14
C THR A 67 -12.80 -10.57 7.12
N GLY A 68 -12.81 -9.23 7.16
CA GLY A 68 -13.59 -8.43 8.10
C GLY A 68 -12.88 -8.11 9.42
N VAL A 69 -11.71 -8.71 9.68
CA VAL A 69 -10.87 -8.35 10.84
C VAL A 69 -10.51 -6.86 10.79
N PRO A 70 -10.63 -6.11 11.91
CA PRO A 70 -10.36 -4.68 11.91
C PRO A 70 -8.91 -4.38 11.49
N SER A 71 -8.74 -3.32 10.70
CA SER A 71 -7.43 -2.81 10.27
C SER A 71 -6.60 -3.76 9.38
N SER A 72 -7.20 -4.81 8.82
CA SER A 72 -6.49 -5.81 7.99
C SER A 72 -6.56 -5.58 6.47
N GLY A 73 -7.17 -4.48 6.01
CA GLY A 73 -7.29 -4.11 4.60
C GLY A 73 -5.99 -3.63 3.93
N ARG A 74 -4.84 -4.18 4.30
CA ARG A 74 -3.51 -3.77 3.83
C ARG A 74 -2.98 -4.70 2.73
N PHE A 75 -2.12 -4.15 1.88
CA PHE A 75 -1.25 -4.88 0.97
C PHE A 75 0.19 -4.34 1.04
N ASN A 76 1.15 -5.06 0.48
CA ASN A 76 2.55 -4.63 0.39
C ASN A 76 3.03 -4.65 -1.05
N ILE A 77 3.96 -3.75 -1.35
CA ILE A 77 4.78 -3.77 -2.56
C ILE A 77 6.23 -3.98 -2.09
N THR A 78 6.82 -5.11 -2.48
CA THR A 78 8.19 -5.49 -2.11
C THR A 78 9.03 -5.63 -3.35
N THR A 79 10.20 -4.99 -3.37
CA THR A 79 11.14 -5.02 -4.49
C THR A 79 12.54 -4.62 -4.00
N LYS A 80 13.55 -4.57 -4.86
CA LYS A 80 14.86 -4.00 -4.51
C LYS A 80 14.70 -2.51 -4.18
N ASN A 81 15.18 -2.12 -3.02
CA ASN A 81 15.15 -0.74 -2.58
C ASN A 81 16.08 0.10 -3.46
N VAL A 82 15.52 1.10 -4.15
CA VAL A 82 16.27 1.95 -5.08
C VAL A 82 17.38 2.75 -4.41
N LEU A 83 17.24 3.04 -3.11
CA LEU A 83 18.20 3.85 -2.35
C LEU A 83 19.30 3.01 -1.70
N THR A 84 18.98 1.79 -1.25
CA THR A 84 19.90 1.00 -0.42
C THR A 84 20.38 -0.29 -1.09
N GLY A 85 19.81 -0.67 -2.23
CA GLY A 85 20.09 -1.95 -2.91
C GLY A 85 19.60 -3.19 -2.16
N GLY A 86 19.10 -3.08 -0.93
CA GLY A 86 18.53 -4.19 -0.16
C GLY A 86 17.12 -4.58 -0.59
N ILE A 87 16.45 -5.45 0.18
CA ILE A 87 15.01 -5.69 0.03
C ILE A 87 14.25 -4.52 0.65
N GLY A 88 13.42 -3.84 -0.15
CA GLY A 88 12.54 -2.76 0.28
C GLY A 88 11.08 -3.21 0.29
N THR A 89 10.34 -2.82 1.32
CA THR A 89 8.90 -3.10 1.43
C THR A 89 8.14 -1.81 1.77
N SER A 90 7.06 -1.56 1.04
CA SER A 90 6.14 -0.46 1.29
C SER A 90 4.73 -0.99 1.53
N ASN A 91 4.15 -0.64 2.68
CA ASN A 91 2.80 -1.03 3.04
C ASN A 91 1.79 0.04 2.60
N CYS A 92 0.66 -0.39 2.06
CA CYS A 92 -0.41 0.52 1.65
C CYS A 92 -1.78 0.01 2.11
N GLY A 93 -2.67 0.97 2.40
CA GLY A 93 -4.08 0.70 2.67
C GLY A 93 -4.93 0.81 1.40
N GLY A 94 -6.20 1.18 1.55
CA GLY A 94 -7.11 1.34 0.42
C GLY A 94 -7.89 0.06 0.11
N ASN A 95 -8.46 -0.01 -1.07
CA ASN A 95 -9.33 -1.12 -1.49
C ASN A 95 -8.61 -2.17 -2.37
N PHE A 96 -7.42 -1.88 -2.90
CA PHE A 96 -6.70 -2.80 -3.82
C PHE A 96 -6.50 -4.19 -3.24
N GLY A 97 -5.88 -4.30 -2.05
CA GLY A 97 -5.62 -5.61 -1.43
C GLY A 97 -6.89 -6.40 -1.16
N ILE A 98 -8.00 -5.72 -0.83
CA ILE A 98 -9.30 -6.36 -0.63
C ILE A 98 -9.82 -6.90 -1.97
N LYS A 99 -9.81 -6.06 -3.01
CA LYS A 99 -10.31 -6.42 -4.34
C LYS A 99 -9.49 -7.55 -4.97
N LEU A 100 -8.17 -7.55 -4.80
CA LEU A 100 -7.27 -8.62 -5.24
C LEU A 100 -7.63 -9.96 -4.59
N ARG A 101 -7.78 -9.98 -3.26
CA ARG A 101 -8.18 -11.18 -2.51
C ARG A 101 -9.55 -11.71 -2.90
N ARG A 102 -10.52 -10.80 -3.09
CA ARG A 102 -11.86 -11.15 -3.57
C ARG A 102 -11.88 -11.58 -5.04
N ALA A 103 -10.87 -11.22 -5.82
CA ALA A 103 -10.66 -11.73 -7.18
C ALA A 103 -10.07 -13.15 -7.15
N GLY A 104 -9.75 -13.71 -5.98
CA GLY A 104 -9.22 -15.06 -5.83
C GLY A 104 -7.70 -15.15 -5.92
N ILE A 105 -6.99 -14.02 -5.90
CA ILE A 105 -5.53 -13.93 -5.97
C ILE A 105 -4.99 -13.32 -4.67
N ASP A 106 -3.91 -13.89 -4.13
CA ASP A 106 -3.31 -13.48 -2.87
C ASP A 106 -2.06 -12.61 -3.07
N GLY A 107 -1.39 -12.77 -4.23
CA GLY A 107 -0.28 -11.92 -4.64
C GLY A 107 0.11 -12.08 -6.12
N LEU A 108 0.92 -11.13 -6.58
CA LEU A 108 1.45 -11.03 -7.94
C LEU A 108 2.97 -10.90 -7.85
N ILE A 109 3.68 -11.62 -8.70
CA ILE A 109 5.13 -11.49 -8.91
C ILE A 109 5.29 -10.94 -10.32
N ILE A 110 5.92 -9.77 -10.44
CA ILE A 110 6.05 -9.04 -11.69
C ILE A 110 7.52 -9.02 -12.08
N ARG A 111 7.82 -9.50 -13.27
CA ARG A 111 9.17 -9.66 -13.82
C ARG A 111 9.32 -8.96 -15.16
N GLY A 112 10.57 -8.80 -15.59
CA GLY A 112 10.88 -8.25 -16.89
C GLY A 112 10.54 -6.77 -17.00
N ARG A 113 10.42 -6.30 -18.25
CA ARG A 113 10.08 -4.94 -18.62
C ARG A 113 9.25 -4.99 -19.90
N ALA A 114 8.08 -4.37 -19.89
CA ALA A 114 7.26 -4.27 -21.09
C ALA A 114 7.94 -3.36 -22.14
N ARG A 115 7.75 -3.65 -23.43
CA ARG A 115 8.30 -2.81 -24.53
C ARG A 115 7.67 -1.42 -24.61
N GLN A 116 6.47 -1.27 -24.09
CA GLN A 116 5.68 -0.03 -24.06
C GLN A 116 4.92 0.05 -22.72
N PRO A 117 4.37 1.22 -22.34
CA PRO A 117 3.54 1.35 -21.16
C PRO A 117 2.39 0.33 -21.12
N VAL A 118 2.24 -0.38 -20.00
CA VAL A 118 1.17 -1.36 -19.76
C VAL A 118 0.53 -1.18 -18.38
N TYR A 119 -0.66 -1.74 -18.20
CA TYR A 119 -1.25 -1.98 -16.90
C TYR A 119 -1.69 -3.45 -16.78
N ILE A 120 -1.72 -3.96 -15.55
CA ILE A 120 -2.19 -5.32 -15.24
C ILE A 120 -3.60 -5.22 -14.68
N GLU A 121 -4.52 -6.03 -15.18
CA GLU A 121 -5.86 -6.22 -14.64
C GLU A 121 -5.98 -7.61 -14.01
N VAL A 122 -6.57 -7.69 -12.81
CA VAL A 122 -6.85 -8.96 -12.13
C VAL A 122 -8.36 -9.08 -11.85
N THR A 123 -9.00 -10.06 -12.47
CA THR A 123 -10.42 -10.35 -12.29
C THR A 123 -10.69 -11.84 -12.50
N GLY A 124 -11.72 -12.38 -11.85
CA GLY A 124 -12.12 -13.80 -12.02
C GLY A 124 -11.00 -14.82 -11.77
N GLY A 125 -10.03 -14.51 -10.91
CA GLY A 125 -8.90 -15.39 -10.61
C GLY A 125 -7.84 -15.47 -11.71
N LYS A 126 -7.87 -14.55 -12.68
CA LYS A 126 -6.92 -14.44 -13.80
C LYS A 126 -6.31 -13.04 -13.83
N ALA A 127 -5.21 -12.89 -14.56
CA ALA A 127 -4.62 -11.60 -14.85
C ALA A 127 -4.53 -11.37 -16.36
N HIS A 128 -4.56 -10.11 -16.78
CA HIS A 128 -4.46 -9.65 -18.16
C HIS A 128 -3.51 -8.45 -18.23
N ILE A 129 -2.70 -8.37 -19.30
CA ILE A 129 -1.80 -7.22 -19.55
C ILE A 129 -2.41 -6.39 -20.67
N HIS A 130 -2.60 -5.10 -20.40
CA HIS A 130 -3.23 -4.15 -21.31
C HIS A 130 -2.26 -3.03 -21.65
N GLN A 131 -2.37 -2.45 -22.84
CA GLN A 131 -1.60 -1.26 -23.20
C GLN A 131 -2.06 -0.04 -22.39
N ALA A 132 -1.12 0.78 -21.94
CA ALA A 132 -1.35 1.93 -21.07
C ALA A 132 -0.77 3.24 -21.62
N GLY A 133 -0.49 3.32 -22.93
CA GLY A 133 0.06 4.54 -23.55
C GLY A 133 -0.82 5.77 -23.29
N HIS A 134 -2.14 5.61 -23.33
CA HIS A 134 -3.14 6.65 -23.04
C HIS A 134 -3.18 7.11 -21.56
N LEU A 135 -2.48 6.42 -20.66
CA LEU A 135 -2.36 6.77 -19.24
C LEU A 135 -0.99 7.34 -18.90
N TRP A 136 0.03 7.08 -19.72
CA TRP A 136 1.40 7.52 -19.47
C TRP A 136 1.49 9.06 -19.50
N GLY A 137 2.26 9.65 -18.58
CA GLY A 137 2.37 11.10 -18.40
C GLY A 137 1.27 11.71 -17.52
N LEU A 138 0.15 11.01 -17.30
CA LEU A 138 -0.92 11.49 -16.41
C LEU A 138 -0.53 11.36 -14.93
N ASP A 139 -0.97 12.32 -14.12
CA ASP A 139 -0.89 12.22 -12.66
C ASP A 139 -1.72 11.07 -12.10
N THR A 140 -1.49 10.73 -10.83
CA THR A 140 -2.13 9.58 -10.19
C THR A 140 -3.65 9.72 -10.04
N GLU A 141 -4.17 10.95 -9.90
CA GLU A 141 -5.61 11.16 -9.79
C GLU A 141 -6.29 10.93 -11.14
N ALA A 142 -5.76 11.54 -12.20
CA ALA A 142 -6.24 11.38 -13.57
C ALA A 142 -6.23 9.91 -14.01
N VAL A 143 -5.15 9.16 -13.69
CA VAL A 143 -5.06 7.72 -13.98
C VAL A 143 -6.15 6.94 -13.24
N GLN A 144 -6.38 7.24 -11.95
CA GLN A 144 -7.43 6.57 -11.17
C GLN A 144 -8.84 6.89 -11.70
N THR A 145 -9.08 8.10 -12.20
CA THR A 145 -10.35 8.51 -12.81
C THR A 145 -10.59 7.82 -14.15
N LYS A 146 -9.55 7.67 -14.98
CA LYS A 146 -9.66 6.99 -16.28
C LYS A 146 -9.83 5.47 -16.18
N LEU A 147 -9.39 4.86 -15.09
CA LEU A 147 -9.56 3.42 -14.84
C LEU A 147 -10.92 3.12 -14.17
N PRO A 148 -11.54 1.96 -14.41
CA PRO A 148 -12.89 1.64 -13.91
C PRO A 148 -13.07 1.87 -12.41
N GLY A 149 -14.15 2.53 -12.00
CA GLY A 149 -14.35 3.06 -10.64
C GLY A 149 -14.44 1.98 -9.55
N GLU A 150 -15.04 0.83 -9.89
CA GLU A 150 -15.26 -0.29 -8.97
C GLU A 150 -14.02 -1.11 -8.65
N TYR A 151 -12.93 -0.92 -9.39
CA TYR A 151 -11.66 -1.62 -9.20
C TYR A 151 -10.85 -1.01 -8.06
N GLY A 152 -10.12 -1.86 -7.35
CA GLY A 152 -9.00 -1.41 -6.54
C GLY A 152 -7.78 -1.18 -7.42
N LYS A 153 -6.98 -0.16 -7.13
CA LYS A 153 -5.92 0.31 -8.04
C LYS A 153 -4.60 0.54 -7.30
N ILE A 154 -3.50 0.24 -7.96
CA ILE A 154 -2.16 0.75 -7.67
C ILE A 154 -1.72 1.50 -8.92
N VAL A 155 -1.34 2.77 -8.79
CA VAL A 155 -0.94 3.62 -9.92
C VAL A 155 0.37 4.35 -9.61
N ILE A 156 1.12 4.68 -10.66
CA ILE A 156 2.23 5.64 -10.58
C ILE A 156 1.92 6.90 -11.37
N GLY A 157 2.50 8.02 -10.96
CA GLY A 157 2.48 9.29 -11.71
C GLY A 157 3.81 9.56 -12.40
N PRO A 158 4.01 10.79 -12.92
CA PRO A 158 5.23 11.18 -13.65
C PRO A 158 6.54 10.94 -12.88
N ALA A 159 6.53 11.06 -11.54
CA ALA A 159 7.72 10.75 -10.74
C ALA A 159 8.16 9.28 -10.86
N GLY A 160 7.22 8.34 -10.95
CA GLY A 160 7.52 6.92 -11.15
C GLY A 160 8.01 6.66 -12.58
N GLU A 161 7.35 7.25 -13.56
CA GLU A 161 7.70 7.16 -14.99
C GLU A 161 9.12 7.68 -15.25
N ASN A 162 9.50 8.78 -14.60
CA ASN A 162 10.82 9.41 -14.70
C ASN A 162 11.85 8.86 -13.68
N LEU A 163 11.57 7.72 -13.06
CA LEU A 163 12.49 6.99 -12.18
C LEU A 163 13.04 7.79 -10.98
N VAL A 164 12.28 8.76 -10.46
CA VAL A 164 12.65 9.50 -9.26
C VAL A 164 12.85 8.49 -8.12
N ARG A 165 14.04 8.45 -7.50
CA ARG A 165 14.44 7.34 -6.60
C ARG A 165 13.52 7.11 -5.40
N TYR A 166 12.76 8.12 -5.00
CA TYR A 166 11.76 8.07 -3.92
C TYR A 166 10.31 8.12 -4.44
N ALA A 167 10.07 7.84 -5.72
CA ALA A 167 8.73 7.83 -6.29
C ALA A 167 7.83 6.80 -5.60
N CYS A 168 6.64 7.26 -5.25
CA CYS A 168 5.59 6.49 -4.60
C CYS A 168 4.74 5.74 -5.62
N ALA A 169 4.06 4.69 -5.15
CA ALA A 169 2.88 4.14 -5.82
C ALA A 169 1.63 4.41 -4.97
N LEU A 170 0.53 4.79 -5.60
CA LEU A 170 -0.69 5.26 -4.92
C LEU A 170 -1.85 4.29 -5.10
N SER A 171 -2.71 4.22 -4.09
CA SER A 171 -3.98 3.49 -4.10
C SER A 171 -5.04 4.34 -3.44
N GLN A 172 -5.95 4.91 -4.25
CA GLN A 172 -6.81 6.01 -3.83
C GLN A 172 -5.94 7.15 -3.29
N GLU A 173 -6.20 7.60 -2.06
CA GLU A 173 -5.39 8.61 -1.36
C GLU A 173 -4.32 7.96 -0.44
N ARG A 174 -4.08 6.64 -0.56
CA ARG A 174 -3.11 5.90 0.25
C ARG A 174 -1.82 5.71 -0.54
N VAL A 175 -0.69 5.68 0.16
CA VAL A 175 0.64 5.78 -0.46
C VAL A 175 1.52 4.61 -0.02
N ALA A 176 2.03 3.85 -0.99
CA ALA A 176 3.21 3.01 -0.84
C ALA A 176 4.45 3.89 -1.04
N GLY A 177 4.88 4.58 0.02
CA GLY A 177 5.66 5.81 -0.11
C GLY A 177 7.18 5.72 0.01
N ARG A 178 7.75 4.54 0.32
CA ARG A 178 9.20 4.38 0.55
C ARG A 178 9.81 3.32 -0.38
N CYS A 179 11.13 3.24 -0.34
CA CYS A 179 11.96 2.28 -1.09
C CYS A 179 11.97 2.46 -2.62
N GLY A 180 11.33 3.52 -3.15
CA GLY A 180 11.29 3.79 -4.60
C GLY A 180 10.39 2.83 -5.39
N ALA A 181 9.38 2.24 -4.76
CA ALA A 181 8.50 1.26 -5.41
C ALA A 181 7.83 1.79 -6.70
N GLY A 182 7.45 3.07 -6.72
CA GLY A 182 6.89 3.70 -7.91
C GLY A 182 7.89 3.83 -9.06
N ALA A 183 9.16 4.09 -8.75
CA ALA A 183 10.23 4.15 -9.74
C ALA A 183 10.53 2.76 -10.32
N VAL A 184 10.52 1.71 -9.50
CA VAL A 184 10.70 0.34 -10.01
C VAL A 184 9.53 -0.05 -10.93
N MET A 185 8.29 0.29 -10.59
CA MET A 185 7.15 0.10 -11.50
C MET A 185 7.36 0.85 -12.82
N GLY A 186 7.78 2.11 -12.78
CA GLY A 186 8.08 2.90 -13.98
C GLY A 186 9.21 2.30 -14.82
N SER A 187 10.27 1.79 -14.20
CA SER A 187 11.39 1.12 -14.88
C SER A 187 10.98 -0.14 -15.65
N LYS A 188 9.79 -0.68 -15.36
CA LYS A 188 9.22 -1.84 -16.04
C LYS A 188 8.16 -1.48 -17.08
N ASN A 189 7.94 -0.18 -17.32
CA ASN A 189 6.83 0.37 -18.09
C ASN A 189 5.45 -0.05 -17.53
N LEU A 190 5.36 -0.28 -16.22
CA LEU A 190 4.12 -0.68 -15.55
C LEU A 190 3.45 0.55 -14.93
N LYS A 191 2.41 1.06 -15.60
CA LYS A 191 1.68 2.25 -15.18
C LYS A 191 0.72 1.99 -14.00
N ALA A 192 0.05 0.84 -14.02
CA ALA A 192 -0.95 0.50 -13.01
C ALA A 192 -1.14 -1.01 -12.82
N ILE A 193 -1.69 -1.37 -11.68
CA ILE A 193 -2.26 -2.69 -11.39
C ILE A 193 -3.65 -2.47 -10.85
N ILE A 194 -4.66 -3.03 -11.50
CA ILE A 194 -6.05 -2.96 -11.08
C ILE A 194 -6.57 -4.34 -10.73
N ALA A 195 -7.47 -4.41 -9.76
CA ALA A 195 -8.11 -5.65 -9.38
C ALA A 195 -9.59 -5.46 -9.08
N PHE A 196 -10.40 -6.41 -9.52
CA PHE A 196 -11.81 -6.48 -9.16
C PHE A 196 -12.20 -7.88 -8.72
N GLY A 197 -12.92 -7.93 -7.61
CA GLY A 197 -13.50 -9.15 -7.11
C GLY A 197 -14.59 -8.85 -6.08
N ALA A 198 -15.62 -9.70 -6.11
CA ALA A 198 -16.78 -9.63 -5.24
C ALA A 198 -16.91 -10.86 -4.32
N ALA A 199 -16.11 -11.90 -4.53
CA ALA A 199 -16.23 -13.14 -3.76
C ALA A 199 -15.94 -12.90 -2.27
N GLN A 200 -16.65 -13.63 -1.40
CA GLN A 200 -16.32 -13.67 0.02
C GLN A 200 -15.04 -14.46 0.25
N VAL A 201 -14.19 -13.97 1.16
CA VAL A 201 -12.99 -14.70 1.56
C VAL A 201 -13.36 -15.66 2.68
N ALA A 202 -13.27 -16.96 2.39
CA ALA A 202 -13.58 -18.01 3.35
C ALA A 202 -12.66 -17.98 4.57
N ALA A 203 -13.26 -18.06 5.76
CA ALA A 203 -12.57 -18.34 7.02
C ALA A 203 -12.73 -19.81 7.38
N ALA A 204 -11.70 -20.43 7.96
CA ALA A 204 -11.77 -21.84 8.37
C ALA A 204 -12.82 -22.08 9.47
N ASN A 205 -13.07 -21.09 10.33
CA ASN A 205 -14.13 -21.11 11.33
C ASN A 205 -14.79 -19.71 11.38
N PRO A 206 -15.85 -19.47 10.59
CA PRO A 206 -16.51 -18.16 10.53
C PRO A 206 -17.10 -17.69 11.87
N PRO A 207 -17.78 -18.53 12.67
CA PRO A 207 -18.27 -18.11 14.00
C PRO A 207 -17.16 -17.66 14.95
N ALA A 208 -16.05 -18.40 15.02
CA ALA A 208 -14.92 -18.03 15.86
C ALA A 208 -14.25 -16.72 15.40
N LEU A 209 -14.09 -16.55 14.08
CA LEU A 209 -13.54 -15.31 13.53
C LEU A 209 -14.43 -14.11 13.82
N ALA A 210 -15.76 -14.26 13.69
CA ALA A 210 -16.71 -13.20 14.01
C ALA A 210 -16.65 -12.79 15.49
N LYS A 211 -16.59 -13.77 16.41
CA LYS A 211 -16.39 -13.52 17.85
C LYS A 211 -15.09 -12.75 18.13
N LEU A 212 -13.98 -13.17 17.52
CA LEU A 212 -12.69 -12.49 17.65
C LEU A 212 -12.72 -11.07 17.07
N THR A 213 -13.35 -10.89 15.91
CA THR A 213 -13.49 -9.60 15.23
C THR A 213 -14.27 -8.62 16.10
N LYS A 214 -15.39 -9.05 16.71
CA LYS A 214 -16.17 -8.24 17.65
C LYS A 214 -15.33 -7.84 18.86
N ARG A 215 -14.63 -8.80 19.47
CA ARG A 215 -13.76 -8.55 20.64
C ARG A 215 -12.65 -7.54 20.33
N TRP A 216 -11.92 -7.73 19.23
CA TRP A 216 -10.83 -6.83 18.85
C TRP A 216 -11.34 -5.44 18.45
N THR A 217 -12.49 -5.35 17.79
CA THR A 217 -13.09 -4.05 17.45
C THR A 217 -13.47 -3.29 18.72
N ALA A 218 -14.06 -3.96 19.71
CA ALA A 218 -14.37 -3.35 21.01
C ALA A 218 -13.10 -2.89 21.74
N ALA A 219 -12.06 -3.72 21.78
CA ALA A 219 -10.78 -3.38 22.41
C ALA A 219 -10.11 -2.16 21.75
N LEU A 220 -10.10 -2.08 20.41
CA LEU A 220 -9.56 -0.94 19.67
C LEU A 220 -10.33 0.36 19.95
N ARG A 221 -11.65 0.29 20.12
CA ARG A 221 -12.48 1.46 20.46
C ARG A 221 -12.33 1.89 21.92
N ALA A 222 -12.13 0.95 22.84
CA ALA A 222 -11.95 1.25 24.26
C ALA A 222 -10.56 1.83 24.57
N ASN A 223 -9.54 1.49 23.78
CA ASN A 223 -8.18 1.96 23.99
C ASN A 223 -8.02 3.47 23.76
N ALA A 224 -7.29 4.15 24.65
CA ALA A 224 -7.10 5.60 24.60
C ALA A 224 -6.42 6.11 23.32
N MET A 225 -5.47 5.35 22.77
CA MET A 225 -4.77 5.72 21.55
C MET A 225 -5.63 5.45 20.31
N THR A 226 -6.10 4.22 20.12
CA THR A 226 -6.79 3.81 18.89
C THR A 226 -8.27 4.19 18.85
N GLY A 227 -8.89 4.43 20.01
CA GLY A 227 -10.31 4.77 20.13
C GLY A 227 -10.59 6.24 20.43
N LYS A 228 -9.58 7.02 20.87
CA LYS A 228 -9.74 8.45 21.18
C LYS A 228 -8.72 9.34 20.44
N ALA A 229 -7.43 9.16 20.72
CA ALA A 229 -6.39 10.07 20.21
C ALA A 229 -6.25 10.05 18.68
N LEU A 230 -6.07 8.87 18.06
CA LEU A 230 -5.93 8.73 16.61
C LEU A 230 -7.20 9.14 15.83
N PRO A 231 -8.43 8.79 16.25
CA PRO A 231 -9.63 9.31 15.61
C PRO A 231 -9.71 10.84 15.66
N LYS A 232 -9.31 11.46 16.77
CA LYS A 232 -9.40 12.91 17.01
C LYS A 232 -8.32 13.70 16.27
N TYR A 233 -7.05 13.32 16.42
CA TYR A 233 -5.91 14.10 15.92
C TYR A 233 -5.16 13.44 14.76
N GLY A 234 -5.50 12.21 14.38
CA GLY A 234 -4.68 11.46 13.43
C GLY A 234 -3.27 11.21 13.95
N THR A 235 -2.33 10.97 13.04
CA THR A 235 -0.93 10.76 13.40
C THR A 235 -0.22 12.08 13.75
N VAL A 236 -0.67 13.22 13.21
CA VAL A 236 -0.11 14.55 13.53
C VAL A 236 -0.24 14.91 15.02
N GLY A 237 -1.15 14.26 15.76
CA GLY A 237 -1.20 14.34 17.23
C GLY A 237 0.07 13.88 17.96
N PHE A 238 1.01 13.22 17.27
CA PHE A 238 2.33 12.91 17.85
C PHE A 238 3.29 14.10 17.84
N LEU A 239 3.04 15.17 17.06
CA LEU A 239 3.93 16.33 16.95
C LEU A 239 4.13 17.05 18.28
N ALA A 240 3.05 17.31 19.03
CA ALA A 240 3.14 17.99 20.33
C ALA A 240 4.07 17.24 21.32
N LYS A 241 3.92 15.91 21.40
CA LYS A 241 4.79 15.06 22.23
C LYS A 241 6.21 15.02 21.69
N GLY A 242 6.36 15.00 20.36
CA GLY A 242 7.66 14.95 19.70
C GLY A 242 8.49 16.22 19.90
N TYR A 243 7.88 17.40 19.80
CA TYR A 243 8.55 18.66 20.11
C TYR A 243 8.95 18.71 21.58
N LYS A 244 8.04 18.36 22.49
CA LYS A 244 8.35 18.32 23.94
C LYS A 244 9.51 17.37 24.27
N ALA A 245 9.60 16.25 23.57
CA ALA A 245 10.66 15.26 23.76
C ALA A 245 11.92 15.52 22.91
N GLY A 246 11.93 16.57 22.08
CA GLY A 246 13.08 16.98 21.28
C GLY A 246 13.47 16.05 20.13
N PHE A 247 12.55 15.23 19.61
CA PHE A 247 12.84 14.29 18.51
C PHE A 247 12.18 14.65 17.17
N VAL A 248 11.42 15.75 17.09
CA VAL A 248 10.90 16.23 15.80
C VAL A 248 12.04 16.90 15.04
N PRO A 249 12.37 16.45 13.82
CA PRO A 249 13.49 17.01 13.07
C PRO A 249 13.17 18.44 12.60
N VAL A 250 13.94 19.42 13.07
CA VAL A 250 13.88 20.80 12.59
C VAL A 250 15.16 21.13 11.84
N LYS A 251 15.04 21.79 10.66
CA LYS A 251 16.17 22.17 9.79
C LYS A 251 17.17 21.02 9.59
N ASN A 252 16.70 19.91 9.02
CA ASN A 252 17.51 18.72 8.78
C ASN A 252 18.21 18.20 10.05
N PHE A 253 17.45 17.99 11.13
CA PHE A 253 17.93 17.45 12.42
C PHE A 253 18.95 18.33 13.16
N SER A 254 19.25 19.54 12.68
CA SER A 254 20.18 20.45 13.37
C SER A 254 19.60 21.06 14.64
N GLN A 255 18.27 21.07 14.77
CA GLN A 255 17.56 21.66 15.91
C GLN A 255 16.43 20.73 16.37
N PRO A 256 16.13 20.68 17.68
CA PRO A 256 15.04 19.88 18.22
C PRO A 256 13.69 20.62 18.22
N GLN A 257 13.69 21.94 18.01
CA GLN A 257 12.51 22.81 18.08
C GLN A 257 12.69 24.10 17.26
N PHE A 258 11.59 24.81 17.05
CA PHE A 258 11.52 26.19 16.53
C PHE A 258 10.37 26.92 17.22
N ASP A 259 10.39 28.26 17.23
CA ASP A 259 9.50 29.09 18.06
C ASP A 259 8.00 28.83 17.78
N GLN A 260 7.63 28.64 16.51
CA GLN A 260 6.25 28.38 16.09
C GLN A 260 5.83 26.91 16.18
N ALA A 261 6.62 26.02 16.78
CA ALA A 261 6.30 24.57 16.82
C ALA A 261 4.91 24.25 17.41
N HIS A 262 4.41 25.09 18.32
CA HIS A 262 3.10 24.97 18.94
C HIS A 262 1.92 25.14 17.94
N GLU A 263 2.13 25.91 16.87
CA GLU A 263 1.17 26.08 15.77
C GLU A 263 1.07 24.79 14.93
N PHE A 264 2.18 24.05 14.82
CA PHE A 264 2.29 22.82 14.03
C PHE A 264 2.06 21.57 14.89
N THR A 265 0.97 21.54 15.64
CA THR A 265 0.55 20.40 16.47
C THR A 265 -0.69 19.72 15.91
N GLY A 266 -0.98 18.49 16.34
CA GLY A 266 -2.23 17.83 15.95
C GLY A 266 -3.48 18.54 16.48
N GLU A 267 -3.35 19.21 17.62
CA GLU A 267 -4.37 20.06 18.23
C GLU A 267 -4.62 21.32 17.40
N GLY A 268 -3.56 22.05 17.03
CA GLY A 268 -3.65 23.21 16.13
C GLY A 268 -4.24 22.82 14.78
N TYR A 269 -3.70 21.77 14.17
CA TYR A 269 -4.23 21.21 12.93
C TYR A 269 -5.73 20.88 13.00
N ALA A 270 -6.15 20.19 14.08
CA ALA A 270 -7.53 19.78 14.25
C ALA A 270 -8.49 20.96 14.47
N ARG A 271 -8.01 22.07 15.04
CA ARG A 271 -8.78 23.29 15.27
C ARG A 271 -8.95 24.09 13.97
N ASP A 272 -7.87 24.23 13.20
CA ASP A 272 -7.81 25.23 12.13
C ASP A 272 -8.08 24.66 10.72
N PHE A 273 -7.77 23.38 10.49
CA PHE A 273 -7.77 22.80 9.13
C PHE A 273 -8.61 21.53 8.96
N LEU A 274 -8.82 20.75 10.03
CA LEU A 274 -9.51 19.46 9.94
C LEU A 274 -11.00 19.62 9.64
N THR A 275 -11.44 19.14 8.47
CA THR A 275 -12.86 19.06 8.14
C THR A 275 -13.51 17.84 8.78
N ARG A 276 -12.87 16.67 8.64
CA ARG A 276 -13.38 15.39 9.16
C ARG A 276 -12.30 14.31 9.19
N ASN A 277 -12.59 13.24 9.92
CA ASN A 277 -11.77 12.03 9.90
C ASN A 277 -12.26 10.96 8.92
N THR A 278 -11.32 10.17 8.41
CA THR A 278 -11.56 9.03 7.52
C THR A 278 -10.81 7.78 7.99
N GLY A 279 -11.20 6.61 7.50
CA GLY A 279 -10.56 5.33 7.82
C GLY A 279 -10.17 4.56 6.57
N CYS A 280 -9.25 3.61 6.73
CA CYS A 280 -9.16 2.50 5.77
C CYS A 280 -10.47 1.70 5.81
N VAL A 281 -10.76 0.95 4.74
CA VAL A 281 -11.97 0.11 4.64
C VAL A 281 -12.12 -0.80 5.87
N GLY A 282 -13.24 -0.68 6.58
CA GLY A 282 -13.55 -1.47 7.77
C GLY A 282 -12.71 -1.19 9.03
N CYS A 283 -11.88 -0.15 9.03
CA CYS A 283 -11.02 0.18 10.17
C CYS A 283 -11.77 1.02 11.22
N PRO A 284 -11.89 0.56 12.49
CA PRO A 284 -12.61 1.31 13.52
C PRO A 284 -11.83 2.52 14.08
N ILE A 285 -10.53 2.65 13.76
CA ILE A 285 -9.64 3.69 14.31
C ILE A 285 -9.85 5.04 13.61
N ARG A 286 -10.13 5.04 12.31
CA ARG A 286 -10.38 6.26 11.51
C ARG A 286 -9.31 7.36 11.69
N CYS A 287 -8.03 7.02 11.58
CA CYS A 287 -6.93 7.97 11.79
C CYS A 287 -6.69 8.96 10.61
N GLY A 288 -7.24 8.70 9.43
CA GLY A 288 -7.04 9.56 8.26
C GLY A 288 -7.65 10.95 8.45
N ARG A 289 -6.98 11.97 7.92
CA ARG A 289 -7.39 13.38 8.01
C ARG A 289 -7.87 13.90 6.66
N LYS A 290 -8.82 14.82 6.68
CA LYS A 290 -9.29 15.58 5.52
C LYS A 290 -9.23 17.07 5.86
N GLN A 291 -8.82 17.87 4.89
CA GLN A 291 -8.81 19.33 4.97
C GLN A 291 -9.19 19.92 3.62
N MET A 292 -9.55 21.20 3.58
CA MET A 292 -9.74 21.93 2.34
C MET A 292 -8.41 22.50 1.85
N GLU A 293 -8.16 22.38 0.55
CA GLU A 293 -7.15 23.12 -0.19
C GLU A 293 -7.87 23.86 -1.33
N GLY A 294 -8.10 25.16 -1.14
CA GLY A 294 -9.07 25.90 -1.95
C GLY A 294 -10.46 25.25 -1.84
N GLU A 295 -11.03 24.90 -2.98
CA GLU A 295 -12.36 24.24 -3.07
C GLU A 295 -12.29 22.70 -2.99
N LYS A 296 -11.09 22.11 -2.90
CA LYS A 296 -10.91 20.66 -2.96
C LYS A 296 -10.65 20.07 -1.57
N GLU A 297 -11.38 19.02 -1.20
CA GLU A 297 -11.12 18.28 0.05
C GLU A 297 -10.02 17.22 -0.14
N ILE A 298 -8.81 17.51 0.35
CA ILE A 298 -7.63 16.65 0.22
C ILE A 298 -7.40 15.80 1.47
N LYS A 299 -6.59 14.75 1.35
CA LYS A 299 -6.19 13.90 2.49
C LYS A 299 -4.87 14.37 3.09
N GLY A 300 -4.82 14.34 4.43
CA GLY A 300 -3.61 14.56 5.21
C GLY A 300 -3.60 15.92 5.92
N PRO A 301 -2.45 16.28 6.52
CA PRO A 301 -1.21 15.51 6.53
C PRO A 301 -1.24 14.32 7.50
N GLU A 302 -0.33 13.37 7.28
CA GLU A 302 0.09 12.42 8.30
C GLU A 302 1.35 12.98 8.99
N TYR A 303 1.74 12.49 10.16
CA TYR A 303 2.92 12.97 10.90
C TYR A 303 4.21 13.10 10.07
N ALA A 304 4.42 12.20 9.12
CA ALA A 304 5.65 12.11 8.33
C ALA A 304 5.48 12.63 6.89
N ALA A 305 4.37 13.29 6.59
CA ALA A 305 4.13 13.97 5.30
C ALA A 305 4.81 15.34 5.32
#